data_AF-A0A7D9LLN5-F1
#
_entry.id   AF-A0A7D9LLN5-F1
#
_cell.length_a   1.000
_cell.length_b   1.000
_cell.length_c   1.000
_cell.angle_alpha   90.00
_cell.angle_beta   90.00
_cell.angle_gamma   90.00
#
_symmetry.space_group_name_H-M   'P 1'
#
loop_
_entity.id
_entity.type
_entity.pdbx_description
1 polymer ?
#
loop_
_entity_poly.entity_id
_entity_poly.type
_entity_poly.pdbx_seq_one_letter_code
_entity_poly.pdbx_strand_id
1 'polypeptide(L)'
;SCMPAEDEPDNTKQGDCHPLIKLDNPFCEHYGFKLDKYVKASVRDQQVLNDQLWGMQEHFVEGQNFSTSHECTDQFRFPVCYYAFPGCDRSTSVFKPKKICKESCLHFTKECSAFVRFWKVAYVPTLLAGKPSDELFNCVEKLSRNAGDTPECIYYNRKESLEKE
;
A
#
# COMPACT_ATOMS: atom_id res chain seq x y z
N SER A 1 -31.42 16.88 7.19
CA SER A 1 -31.90 15.56 6.78
C SER A 1 -30.72 14.60 6.87
N CYS A 2 -30.74 13.67 7.82
CA CYS A 2 -29.67 12.69 8.00
C CYS A 2 -29.94 11.50 7.07
N MET A 3 -28.92 11.06 6.30
CA MET A 3 -29.05 9.84 5.51
C MET A 3 -29.02 8.61 6.42
N PRO A 4 -29.84 7.57 6.16
CA PRO A 4 -29.78 6.33 6.92
C PRO A 4 -28.50 5.56 6.62
N ALA A 5 -28.08 4.78 7.61
CA ALA A 5 -26.98 3.84 7.52
C ALA A 5 -27.45 2.52 6.88
N GLU A 6 -26.50 1.90 6.15
CA GLU A 6 -26.51 0.50 5.67
C GLU A 6 -27.39 0.18 4.47
N ASP A 7 -26.96 0.61 3.28
CA ASP A 7 -27.26 -0.13 2.05
C ASP A 7 -26.15 -1.17 1.80
N GLU A 8 -26.56 -2.42 1.57
CA GLU A 8 -25.72 -3.49 1.03
C GLU A 8 -24.86 -2.98 -0.15
N PRO A 9 -23.65 -3.52 -0.37
CA PRO A 9 -22.79 -3.04 -1.43
C PRO A 9 -23.45 -3.32 -2.79
N ASP A 10 -24.07 -2.29 -3.36
CA ASP A 10 -24.44 -2.23 -4.75
C ASP A 10 -23.19 -2.53 -5.58
N ASN A 11 -23.13 -3.72 -6.17
CA ASN A 11 -21.98 -4.24 -6.92
C ASN A 11 -21.58 -3.30 -8.07
N THR A 12 -22.46 -2.39 -8.51
CA THR A 12 -22.15 -1.38 -9.52
C THR A 12 -21.22 -0.26 -9.00
N LYS A 13 -21.18 -0.02 -7.69
CA LYS A 13 -20.31 1.01 -7.07
C LYS A 13 -18.88 0.52 -6.81
N GLN A 14 -18.62 -0.78 -6.90
CA GLN A 14 -17.34 -1.36 -6.49
C GLN A 14 -16.21 -1.15 -7.51
N GLY A 15 -16.49 -1.09 -8.82
CA GLY A 15 -15.42 -0.99 -9.82
C GLY A 15 -14.39 -2.13 -9.66
N ASP A 16 -13.10 -1.78 -9.59
CA ASP A 16 -11.99 -2.73 -9.31
C ASP A 16 -11.77 -2.97 -7.80
N CYS A 17 -12.59 -2.40 -6.93
CA CYS A 17 -12.44 -2.45 -5.48
C CYS A 17 -13.31 -3.54 -4.86
N HIS A 18 -12.68 -4.45 -4.12
CA HIS A 18 -13.37 -5.57 -3.49
C HIS A 18 -13.28 -5.47 -1.97
N PRO A 19 -14.25 -6.04 -1.22
CA PRO A 19 -14.14 -6.17 0.22
C PRO A 19 -12.85 -6.89 0.61
N LEU A 20 -12.19 -6.41 1.67
CA LEU A 20 -11.06 -7.10 2.28
C LEU A 20 -11.57 -8.40 2.93
N ILE A 21 -11.01 -9.53 2.53
CA ILE A 21 -11.31 -10.82 3.14
C ILE A 21 -10.57 -10.98 4.45
N LYS A 22 -11.00 -11.95 5.25
CA LYS A 22 -10.21 -12.41 6.39
C LYS A 22 -8.97 -13.14 5.86
N LEU A 23 -7.81 -12.50 5.98
CA LEU A 23 -6.52 -13.08 5.64
C LEU A 23 -6.03 -13.98 6.76
N ASP A 24 -5.40 -15.09 6.39
CA ASP A 24 -4.64 -15.92 7.32
C ASP A 24 -3.28 -15.26 7.58
N ASN A 25 -2.98 -15.00 8.86
CA ASN A 25 -1.76 -14.33 9.30
C ASN A 25 -1.46 -13.05 8.46
N PRO A 26 -2.22 -11.96 8.61
CA PRO A 26 -2.09 -10.78 7.75
C PRO A 26 -0.72 -10.11 7.90
N PHE A 27 0.12 -10.16 6.85
CA PHE A 27 1.47 -9.60 6.84
C PHE A 27 1.48 -8.11 7.22
N CYS A 28 0.60 -7.32 6.60
CA CYS A 28 0.58 -5.88 6.82
C CYS A 28 0.17 -5.52 8.24
N GLU A 29 -0.84 -6.19 8.78
CA GLU A 29 -1.29 -5.97 10.15
C GLU A 29 -0.29 -6.46 11.19
N HIS A 30 0.47 -7.53 10.90
CA HIS A 30 1.58 -7.99 11.73
C HIS A 30 2.62 -6.88 11.97
N TYR A 31 2.91 -6.08 10.93
CA TYR A 31 3.78 -4.91 11.04
C TYR A 31 3.05 -3.61 11.41
N GLY A 32 1.80 -3.72 11.88
CA GLY A 32 1.03 -2.60 12.39
C GLY A 32 0.38 -1.71 11.33
N PHE A 33 0.39 -2.10 10.06
CA PHE A 33 -0.29 -1.39 8.98
C PHE A 33 -1.72 -1.88 8.83
N LYS A 34 -2.68 -0.97 9.03
CA LYS A 34 -4.10 -1.27 8.89
C LYS A 34 -4.51 -1.19 7.43
N LEU A 35 -5.12 -2.25 6.94
CA LEU A 35 -5.71 -2.30 5.60
C LEU A 35 -7.11 -1.66 5.60
N ASP A 36 -7.48 -1.04 4.47
CA ASP A 36 -8.80 -0.48 4.26
C ASP A 36 -9.84 -1.61 4.06
N LYS A 37 -11.10 -1.35 4.41
CA LYS A 37 -12.20 -2.33 4.26
C LYS A 37 -12.44 -2.78 2.82
N TYR A 38 -12.06 -1.94 1.85
CA TYR A 38 -12.14 -2.20 0.43
C TYR A 38 -10.78 -1.93 -0.20
N VAL A 39 -10.30 -2.88 -1.00
CA VAL A 39 -8.97 -2.84 -1.62
C VAL A 39 -9.06 -3.15 -3.10
N LYS A 40 -8.13 -2.60 -3.90
CA LYS A 40 -7.97 -2.94 -5.31
C LYS A 40 -7.18 -4.24 -5.46
N ALA A 41 -7.77 -5.33 -5.02
CA ALA A 41 -7.28 -6.69 -5.20
C ALA A 41 -8.49 -7.63 -5.25
N SER A 42 -8.52 -8.53 -6.23
CA SER A 42 -9.63 -9.48 -6.33
C SER A 42 -9.69 -10.36 -5.09
N VAL A 43 -10.89 -10.77 -4.68
CA VAL A 43 -11.07 -11.66 -3.52
C VAL A 43 -10.21 -12.93 -3.62
N ARG A 44 -9.96 -13.43 -4.83
CA ARG A 44 -9.11 -14.61 -5.08
C ARG A 44 -7.63 -14.33 -4.90
N ASP A 45 -7.18 -13.11 -5.17
CA ASP A 45 -5.77 -12.74 -5.15
C ASP A 45 -5.32 -12.25 -3.78
N GLN A 46 -6.23 -11.82 -2.90
CA GLN A 46 -5.87 -11.22 -1.61
C GLN A 46 -5.01 -12.13 -0.72
N GLN A 47 -5.33 -13.43 -0.59
CA GLN A 47 -4.49 -14.35 0.17
C GLN A 47 -3.17 -14.64 -0.55
N VAL A 48 -3.19 -14.79 -1.88
CA VAL A 48 -1.98 -15.01 -2.68
C VAL A 48 -0.99 -13.85 -2.51
N LEU A 49 -1.48 -12.62 -2.54
CA LEU A 49 -0.68 -11.42 -2.29
C LEU A 49 -0.12 -11.42 -0.86
N ASN A 50 -0.94 -11.76 0.15
CA ASN A 50 -0.48 -11.86 1.53
C ASN A 50 0.65 -12.90 1.70
N ASP A 51 0.49 -14.07 1.11
CA ASP A 51 1.49 -15.15 1.17
C ASP A 51 2.77 -14.75 0.42
N GLN A 52 2.65 -14.04 -0.70
CA GLN A 52 3.80 -13.46 -1.40
C GLN A 52 4.54 -12.46 -0.52
N LEU A 53 3.82 -11.58 0.21
CA LEU A 53 4.43 -10.65 1.17
C LEU A 53 5.26 -11.37 2.24
N TRP A 54 4.72 -12.46 2.82
CA TRP A 54 5.47 -13.31 3.74
C TRP A 54 6.67 -13.98 3.09
N GLY A 55 6.52 -14.50 1.87
CA GLY A 55 7.62 -15.10 1.12
C GLY A 55 8.78 -14.14 0.84
N MET A 56 8.53 -12.83 0.87
CA MET A 56 9.58 -11.80 0.71
C MET A 56 10.14 -11.28 2.02
N GLN A 57 9.73 -11.80 3.17
CA GLN A 57 10.21 -11.33 4.47
C GLN A 57 11.74 -11.42 4.57
N GLU A 58 12.33 -12.52 4.12
CA GLU A 58 13.78 -12.72 4.12
C GLU A 58 14.51 -11.64 3.31
N HIS A 59 13.88 -11.12 2.26
CA HIS A 59 14.47 -10.07 1.42
C HIS A 59 14.42 -8.68 2.06
N PHE A 60 13.47 -8.42 2.96
CA PHE A 60 13.55 -7.25 3.82
C PHE A 60 14.79 -7.33 4.72
N VAL A 61 15.10 -8.52 5.25
CA VAL A 61 16.29 -8.77 6.07
C VAL A 61 17.57 -8.66 5.23
N GLU A 62 17.61 -9.23 4.03
CA GLU A 62 18.76 -9.11 3.12
C GLU A 62 19.03 -7.66 2.73
N GLY A 63 18.00 -6.86 2.50
CA GLY A 63 18.16 -5.44 2.21
C GLY A 63 18.91 -4.70 3.33
N GLN A 64 18.68 -5.06 4.60
CA GLN A 64 19.44 -4.51 5.74
C GLN A 64 20.95 -4.78 5.61
N ASN A 65 21.33 -5.92 5.04
CA ASN A 65 22.74 -6.29 4.83
C ASN A 65 23.41 -5.47 3.70
N PHE A 66 22.65 -4.80 2.83
CA PHE A 66 23.17 -3.95 1.75
C PHE A 66 23.34 -2.48 2.16
N SER A 67 23.68 -2.22 3.43
CA SER A 67 23.92 -0.88 3.98
C SER A 67 22.70 0.04 3.95
N THR A 68 21.49 -0.50 4.00
CA THR A 68 20.29 0.31 4.25
C THR A 68 20.01 0.35 5.74
N SER A 69 19.65 1.51 6.29
CA SER A 69 19.27 1.60 7.70
C SER A 69 18.11 0.64 7.99
N HIS A 70 18.13 0.02 9.17
CA HIS A 70 17.01 -0.79 9.67
C HIS A 70 15.69 -0.03 9.54
N GLU A 71 15.73 1.27 9.85
CA GLU A 71 14.63 2.20 9.68
C GLU A 71 14.07 2.20 8.25
N CYS A 72 14.91 2.22 7.21
CA CYS A 72 14.42 2.19 5.83
C CYS A 72 13.75 0.88 5.46
N THR A 73 14.27 -0.25 5.95
CA THR A 73 13.63 -1.55 5.75
C THR A 73 12.24 -1.60 6.37
N ASP A 74 12.11 -1.12 7.61
CA ASP A 74 10.82 -1.09 8.31
C ASP A 74 9.83 -0.15 7.65
N GLN A 75 10.30 1.04 7.30
CA GLN A 75 9.52 2.05 6.59
C GLN A 75 9.04 1.55 5.23
N PHE A 76 9.84 0.75 4.52
CA PHE A 76 9.48 0.26 3.19
C PHE A 76 8.40 -0.82 3.19
N ARG A 77 8.09 -1.45 4.33
CA ARG A 77 6.93 -2.33 4.43
C ARG A 77 5.62 -1.57 4.20
N PHE A 78 5.56 -0.28 4.54
CA PHE A 78 4.40 0.57 4.28
C PHE A 78 4.06 0.65 2.78
N PRO A 79 4.93 1.15 1.87
CA PRO A 79 4.58 1.25 0.46
C PRO A 79 4.33 -0.11 -0.19
N VAL A 80 4.96 -1.19 0.28
CA VAL A 80 4.69 -2.55 -0.21
C VAL A 80 3.28 -3.00 0.17
N CYS A 81 2.88 -2.82 1.42
CA CYS A 81 1.54 -3.15 1.90
C CYS A 81 0.44 -2.40 1.17
N TYR A 82 0.57 -1.08 1.04
CA TYR A 82 -0.42 -0.26 0.36
C TYR A 82 -0.41 -0.42 -1.16
N TYR A 83 0.58 -1.11 -1.70
CA TYR A 83 0.60 -1.45 -3.10
C TYR A 83 0.01 -2.83 -3.39
N ALA A 84 0.27 -3.81 -2.52
CA ALA A 84 -0.40 -5.11 -2.57
C ALA A 84 -1.91 -4.95 -2.28
N PHE A 85 -2.25 -4.06 -1.35
CA PHE A 85 -3.62 -3.80 -0.91
C PHE A 85 -3.96 -2.30 -0.99
N PRO A 86 -4.05 -1.70 -2.19
CA PRO A 86 -4.41 -0.30 -2.33
C PRO A 86 -5.83 -0.09 -1.82
N GLY A 87 -5.97 0.66 -0.73
CA GLY A 87 -7.27 0.99 -0.17
C GLY A 87 -8.11 1.80 -1.14
N CYS A 88 -9.44 1.67 -1.06
CA CYS A 88 -10.34 2.36 -1.96
C CYS A 88 -11.06 3.52 -1.28
N ASP A 89 -11.14 4.65 -1.99
CA ASP A 89 -11.99 5.76 -1.63
C ASP A 89 -13.44 5.50 -2.05
N ARG A 90 -14.34 5.84 -1.14
CA ARG A 90 -15.78 5.61 -1.25
C ARG A 90 -16.57 6.91 -1.39
N SER A 91 -15.89 8.05 -1.46
CA SER A 91 -16.53 9.36 -1.60
C SER A 91 -17.17 9.57 -2.98
N THR A 92 -16.69 8.85 -3.99
CA THR A 92 -17.20 8.88 -5.37
C THR A 92 -18.26 7.81 -5.63
N SER A 93 -19.08 8.01 -6.67
CA SER A 93 -20.13 7.07 -7.08
C SER A 93 -19.63 5.66 -7.45
N VAL A 94 -18.39 5.58 -7.90
CA VAL A 94 -17.63 4.34 -8.11
C VAL A 94 -16.39 4.40 -7.25
N PHE A 95 -16.10 3.33 -6.49
CA PHE A 95 -14.95 3.26 -5.62
C PHE A 95 -13.66 3.30 -6.45
N LYS A 96 -12.69 4.08 -5.98
CA LYS A 96 -11.42 4.26 -6.68
C LYS A 96 -10.25 3.91 -5.77
N PRO A 97 -9.21 3.22 -6.29
CA PRO A 97 -7.99 2.99 -5.52
C PRO A 97 -7.35 4.32 -5.11
N LYS A 98 -7.02 4.45 -3.84
CA LYS A 98 -6.18 5.54 -3.33
C LYS A 98 -4.74 5.30 -3.76
N LYS A 99 -4.06 6.37 -4.12
CA LYS A 99 -2.60 6.35 -4.36
C LYS A 99 -1.87 6.79 -3.10
N ILE A 100 -0.61 6.40 -2.95
CA ILE A 100 0.28 6.99 -1.93
C ILE A 100 0.44 8.49 -2.22
N CYS A 101 0.43 9.34 -1.18
CA CYS A 101 0.65 10.77 -1.32
C CYS A 101 2.05 11.08 -1.87
N LYS A 102 2.17 12.17 -2.61
CA LYS A 102 3.44 12.64 -3.18
C LYS A 102 4.53 12.78 -2.12
N GLU A 103 4.20 13.33 -0.96
CA GLU A 103 5.13 13.55 0.14
C GLU A 103 5.69 12.23 0.67
N SER A 104 4.83 11.24 0.88
CA SER A 104 5.24 9.90 1.33
C SER A 104 6.04 9.18 0.26
N CYS A 105 5.69 9.33 -1.02
CA CYS A 105 6.53 8.79 -2.10
C CYS A 105 7.93 9.44 -2.12
N LEU A 106 7.99 10.77 -2.01
CA LEU A 106 9.25 11.51 -1.98
C LEU A 106 10.09 11.12 -0.76
N HIS A 107 9.45 10.86 0.38
CA HIS A 107 10.09 10.31 1.58
C HIS A 107 10.85 9.03 1.26
N PHE A 108 10.16 7.99 0.77
CA PHE A 108 10.80 6.70 0.49
C PHE A 108 11.84 6.79 -0.63
N THR A 109 11.55 7.55 -1.69
CA THR A 109 12.46 7.65 -2.85
C THR A 109 13.71 8.49 -2.58
N LYS A 110 13.68 9.40 -1.60
CA LYS A 110 14.86 10.19 -1.21
C LYS A 110 15.60 9.56 -0.04
N GLU A 111 14.91 9.30 1.07
CA GLU A 111 15.53 8.83 2.31
C GLU A 111 15.93 7.35 2.23
N CYS A 112 15.14 6.54 1.53
CA CYS A 112 15.38 5.10 1.36
C CYS A 112 15.74 4.71 -0.08
N SER A 113 16.37 5.64 -0.81
CA SER A 113 16.70 5.51 -2.23
C SER A 113 17.49 4.23 -2.58
N ALA A 114 18.45 3.85 -1.75
CA ALA A 114 19.24 2.62 -1.93
C ALA A 114 18.37 1.35 -1.82
N PHE A 115 17.46 1.32 -0.83
CA PHE A 115 16.53 0.21 -0.63
C PHE A 115 15.50 0.14 -1.76
N VAL A 116 14.95 1.29 -2.18
CA VAL A 116 14.05 1.40 -3.35
C VAL A 116 14.72 0.81 -4.59
N ARG A 117 15.98 1.15 -4.84
CA ARG A 117 16.74 0.67 -6.01
C ARG A 117 16.93 -0.84 -5.96
N PHE A 118 17.31 -1.39 -4.80
CA PHE A 118 17.43 -2.83 -4.60
C PHE A 118 16.10 -3.53 -4.88
N TRP A 119 15.01 -3.04 -4.29
CA TRP A 119 13.67 -3.62 -4.47
C TRP A 119 13.16 -3.58 -5.89
N LYS A 120 13.36 -2.45 -6.60
CA LYS A 120 12.99 -2.31 -8.01
C LYS A 120 13.60 -3.40 -8.89
N VAL A 121 14.86 -3.74 -8.66
CA VAL A 121 15.61 -4.71 -9.48
C VAL A 121 15.29 -6.14 -9.06
N ALA A 122 15.23 -6.40 -7.76
CA ALA A 122 15.19 -7.76 -7.26
C ALA A 122 13.77 -8.34 -7.12
N TYR A 123 12.75 -7.53 -6.81
CA TYR A 123 11.48 -8.07 -6.30
C TYR A 123 10.21 -7.55 -6.97
N VAL A 124 10.23 -6.34 -7.50
CA VAL A 124 9.07 -5.79 -8.20
C VAL A 124 8.59 -6.67 -9.37
N PRO A 125 9.48 -7.32 -10.17
CA PRO A 125 9.03 -8.26 -11.20
C PRO A 125 8.24 -9.46 -10.66
N THR A 126 8.62 -9.98 -9.48
CA THR A 126 8.01 -11.15 -8.83
C THR A 126 6.66 -10.82 -8.20
N LEU A 127 6.57 -9.68 -7.51
CA LEU A 127 5.35 -9.22 -6.84
C LEU A 127 4.28 -8.75 -7.83
N LEU A 128 4.70 -8.28 -9.02
CA LEU A 128 3.80 -7.63 -9.97
C LEU A 128 3.50 -8.38 -11.24
N ALA A 129 3.89 -9.65 -11.32
CA ALA A 129 3.74 -10.44 -12.55
C ALA A 129 4.23 -9.65 -13.78
N GLY A 130 5.32 -8.88 -13.63
CA GLY A 130 5.90 -8.06 -14.69
C GLY A 130 5.28 -6.67 -14.93
N LYS A 131 4.39 -6.12 -14.09
CA LYS A 131 4.01 -4.70 -14.22
C LYS A 131 5.19 -3.77 -13.91
N PRO A 132 5.31 -2.63 -14.61
CA PRO A 132 6.49 -1.77 -14.49
C PRO A 132 6.60 -1.18 -13.09
N SER A 133 7.78 -1.37 -12.48
CA SER A 133 8.14 -0.83 -11.15
C SER A 133 8.09 0.70 -11.05
N ASP A 134 8.03 1.37 -12.20
CA ASP A 134 8.16 2.81 -12.29
C ASP A 134 6.89 3.53 -11.85
N GLU A 135 5.70 2.91 -11.96
CA GLU A 135 4.47 3.53 -11.43
C GLU A 135 4.46 3.64 -9.90
N LEU A 136 5.11 2.69 -9.21
CA LEU A 136 5.13 2.67 -7.75
C LEU A 136 5.93 3.86 -7.20
N PHE A 137 7.06 4.15 -7.82
CA PHE A 137 8.04 5.15 -7.37
C PHE A 137 8.10 6.42 -8.22
N ASN A 138 7.22 6.57 -9.22
CA ASN A 138 7.04 7.86 -9.90
C ASN A 138 6.22 8.80 -9.00
N CYS A 139 6.92 9.61 -8.20
CA CYS A 139 6.28 10.56 -7.28
C CYS A 139 5.73 11.80 -7.99
N VAL A 140 6.07 12.06 -9.26
CA VAL A 140 5.67 13.27 -9.99
C VAL A 140 4.17 13.27 -10.27
N GLU A 141 3.61 12.10 -10.57
CA GLU A 141 2.19 11.91 -10.90
C GLU A 141 1.29 11.71 -9.67
N LYS A 142 1.86 11.74 -8.46
CA LYS A 142 1.11 11.53 -7.23
C LYS A 142 0.53 12.83 -6.71
N LEU A 143 -0.67 12.73 -6.13
CA LEU A 143 -1.36 13.86 -5.50
C LEU A 143 -0.67 14.23 -4.19
N SER A 144 -0.57 15.53 -3.92
CA SER A 144 -0.16 16.04 -2.61
C SER A 144 -1.30 15.90 -1.61
N ARG A 145 -0.96 15.78 -0.33
CA ARG A 145 -1.94 15.80 0.76
C ARG A 145 -2.81 17.06 0.67
N ASN A 146 -4.13 16.91 0.78
CA ASN A 146 -5.16 17.98 0.73
C ASN A 146 -5.38 18.66 -0.64
N ALA A 147 -5.19 17.94 -1.74
CA ALA A 147 -5.70 18.40 -3.03
C ALA A 147 -7.25 18.33 -3.06
N GLY A 148 -7.96 19.33 -2.50
CA GLY A 148 -9.40 19.61 -2.70
C GLY A 148 -10.36 18.41 -2.83
N ASP A 149 -11.27 18.46 -3.81
CA ASP A 149 -12.35 17.48 -4.09
C ASP A 149 -11.89 16.08 -4.57
N THR A 150 -10.64 15.67 -4.31
CA THR A 150 -10.09 14.40 -4.80
C THR A 150 -9.94 13.35 -3.69
N PRO A 151 -9.99 12.04 -4.02
CA PRO A 151 -9.81 10.96 -3.06
C PRO A 151 -8.57 11.17 -2.19
N GLU A 152 -8.74 11.09 -0.86
CA GLU A 152 -7.62 11.23 0.06
C GLU A 152 -6.54 10.19 -0.26
N CYS A 153 -5.35 10.66 -0.63
CA CYS A 153 -4.20 9.81 -0.84
C CYS A 153 -3.73 9.20 0.50
N ILE A 154 -3.04 8.07 0.43
CA ILE A 154 -2.54 7.38 1.62
C ILE A 154 -1.21 8.02 2.04
N TYR A 155 -1.19 8.58 3.25
CA TYR A 155 -0.02 9.28 3.80
C TYR A 155 0.72 8.41 4.84
N TYR A 156 2.03 8.28 4.68
CA TYR A 156 2.92 7.69 5.68
C TYR A 156 3.19 8.71 6.80
N ASN A 157 2.78 8.38 8.03
CA ASN A 157 3.07 9.19 9.21
C ASN A 157 4.11 8.50 10.11
N ARG A 158 5.36 8.96 10.05
CA ARG A 158 6.48 8.43 10.84
C ARG A 158 6.20 8.40 12.35
N LYS A 159 5.41 9.35 12.89
CA LYS A 159 5.17 9.45 14.34
C LYS A 159 4.23 8.38 14.88
N GLU A 160 3.20 7.99 14.13
CA GLU A 160 2.29 6.89 14.53
C GLU A 160 2.98 5.52 14.45
N SER A 161 4.03 5.38 13.65
CA SER A 161 4.82 4.15 13.53
C SER A 161 5.77 3.92 14.72
N LEU A 162 6.25 5.00 15.35
CA LEU A 162 7.25 4.97 16.44
C LEU A 162 6.63 4.88 17.85
N GLU A 163 5.33 5.12 18.00
CA GLU A 163 4.63 4.95 19.28
C GLU A 163 4.34 3.47 19.62
N LYS A 164 4.93 2.53 18.87
CA LYS A 164 4.81 1.08 19.06
C LYS A 164 6.12 0.39 19.49
N GLU A 165 7.17 1.16 19.78
CA GLU A 165 8.41 0.65 20.43
C GLU A 165 8.34 0.75 21.95
#